data_AF-A0A1G7SH80-F1
#
_entry.id   AF-A0A1G7SH80-F1
#
_cell.length_a   1.000
_cell.length_b   1.000
_cell.length_c   1.000
_cell.angle_alpha   90.00
_cell.angle_beta   90.00
_cell.angle_gamma   90.00
#
_symmetry.space_group_name_H-M   'P 1'
#
loop_
_entity.id
_entity.type
_entity.pdbx_description
1 polymer ?
#
loop_
_entity_poly.entity_id
_entity_poly.type
_entity_poly.pdbx_seq_one_letter_code
_entity_poly.pdbx_strand_id
1 'polypeptide(L)' 'MGLPLAKQLAETKGGTLTVHSTPAEGTRVRVALPAAGAG' A
#
# COMPACT_ATOMS: atom_id res chain seq x y z
N MET A 1 -13.47 5.33 1.78
CA MET A 1 -12.64 6.00 2.81
C MET A 1 -11.46 5.17 3.31
N GLY A 2 -11.54 3.84 3.41
CA GLY A 2 -10.43 3.02 3.94
C GLY A 2 -9.15 3.03 3.08
N LEU A 3 -9.26 2.90 1.76
CA LEU A 3 -8.08 2.83 0.87
C LEU A 3 -7.24 4.12 0.88
N PRO A 4 -7.84 5.33 0.77
CA PRO A 4 -7.10 6.58 0.89
C PRO A 4 -6.36 6.72 2.23
N LEU A 5 -7.01 6.33 3.34
CA LEU A 5 -6.38 6.37 4.66
C LEU A 5 -5.20 5.39 4.76
N ALA A 6 -5.36 4.18 4.24
CA ALA A 6 -4.30 3.16 4.22
C ALA A 6 -3.10 3.64 3.37
N LYS A 7 -3.36 4.29 2.23
CA LYS A 7 -2.31 4.87 1.38
C LYS A 7 -1.54 5.96 2.12
N GLN A 8 -2.25 6.90 2.72
CA GLN A 8 -1.65 7.98 3.50
C GLN A 8 -0.81 7.44 4.66
N LEU A 9 -1.30 6.41 5.37
CA LEU A 9 -0.55 5.76 6.45
C LEU A 9 0.73 5.09 5.94
N ALA A 10 0.67 4.35 4.83
CA ALA A 10 1.84 3.69 4.25
C ALA A 10 2.91 4.70 3.82
N GLU A 11 2.50 5.78 3.15
CA GLU A 11 3.39 6.87 2.71
C GLU A 11 4.02 7.61 3.91
N THR A 12 3.24 7.87 4.97
CA THR A 12 3.74 8.50 6.20
C THR A 12 4.81 7.65 6.90
N LYS A 13 4.77 6.33 6.74
CA LYS A 13 5.76 5.39 7.28
C LYS A 13 6.94 5.15 6.34
N GLY A 14 7.10 5.95 5.29
CA GLY A 14 8.17 5.79 4.29
C GLY A 14 7.98 4.58 3.38
N GLY A 15 6.76 4.02 3.37
CA GLY A 15 6.38 2.91 2.52
C GLY A 15 5.54 3.33 1.33
N THR A 16 4.89 2.36 0.70
CA THR A 16 4.02 2.58 -0.45
C THR A 16 2.85 1.60 -0.46
N LEU A 17 1.75 2.01 -1.08
CA LEU A 17 0.59 1.18 -1.36
C LEU A 17 0.31 1.21 -2.86
N THR A 18 0.29 0.04 -3.50
CA THR A 18 -0.09 -0.12 -4.91
C THR A 18 -1.37 -0.93 -5.04
N VAL A 19 -2.18 -0.56 -6.02
CA VAL A 19 -3.44 -1.24 -6.36
C VAL A 19 -3.35 -1.69 -7.81
N HIS A 20 -3.51 -2.99 -8.02
CA HIS A 20 -3.56 -3.60 -9.34
C HIS A 20 -4.92 -4.28 -9.48
N SER A 21 -5.76 -3.74 -10.37
CA SER A 21 -7.03 -4.36 -10.71
C SER A 21 -6.89 -5.09 -12.03
N THR A 22 -7.21 -6.39 -12.02
CA THR A 22 -7.30 -7.20 -13.22
C THR A 22 -8.79 -7.41 -13.54
N PRO A 23 -9.26 -6.96 -14.72
CA PRO A 23 -10.65 -7.14 -15.12
C PRO A 23 -11.10 -8.60 -15.00
N ALA A 24 -12.29 -8.83 -14.45
CA ALA A 24 -12.88 -10.16 -14.22
C ALA A 24 -12.11 -11.10 -13.26
N GLU A 25 -10.95 -10.71 -12.71
CA GLU A 25 -10.17 -11.50 -11.74
C GLU A 25 -10.16 -10.85 -10.34
N GLY A 26 -10.26 -9.51 -10.28
CA GLY A 26 -10.42 -8.76 -9.04
C GLY A 26 -9.32 -7.73 -8.83
N THR A 27 -9.06 -7.40 -7.56
CA THR A 27 -8.11 -6.35 -7.18
C THR A 27 -7.10 -6.88 -6.18
N ARG A 28 -5.82 -6.71 -6.50
CA ARG A 28 -4.69 -6.97 -5.59
C ARG A 28 -4.18 -5.64 -5.03
N VAL A 29 -4.17 -5.54 -3.70
CA VAL A 29 -3.58 -4.41 -2.98
C VAL A 29 -2.27 -4.88 -2.35
N ARG A 30 -1.17 -4.15 -2.61
CA ARG A 30 0.14 -4.44 -2.03
C ARG A 30 0.56 -3.26 -1.17
N VAL A 31 0.97 -3.55 0.06
CA VAL A 31 1.55 -2.57 0.98
C VAL A 31 3.00 -2.98 1.24
N ALA A 32 3.92 -2.06 1.02
CA ALA A 32 5.34 -2.24 1.32
C ALA A 32 5.77 -1.20 2.33
N LEU A 33 6.40 -1.63 3.42
CA LEU A 33 6.93 -0.77 4.47
C LEU A 33 8.43 -1.05 4.63
N PRO A 34 9.25 -0.05 4.96
CA PRO A 34 10.63 -0.26 5.34
C PRO A 34 10.73 -1.25 6.51
N ALA A 35 11.71 -2.15 6.45
CA ALA A 35 12.04 -2.98 7.60
C ALA A 35 12.56 -2.10 8.75
N ALA A 36 12.20 -2.42 9.98
CA ALA A 36 12.69 -1.69 11.15
C ALA A 36 14.22 -1.83 11.22
N GLY A 37 14.94 -0.71 11.07
CA GLY A 37 16.41 -0.68 11.11
C GLY A 37 17.14 -0.48 9.78
N ALA A 38 16.43 -0.20 8.68
CA ALA A 38 17.06 0.36 7.48
C ALA A 38 17.28 1.87 7.68
N GLY A 39 18.28 2.23 8.49
CA GLY A 39 18.66 3.61 8.81
C GLY A 39 20.06 3.66 9.38
#